data_AF-M2P6Q6-F1
#
_entry.id   AF-M2P6Q6-F1
#
_cell.length_a   1.000
_cell.length_b   1.000
_cell.length_c   1.000
_cell.angle_alpha   90.00
_cell.angle_beta   90.00
_cell.angle_gamma   90.00
#
_symmetry.space_group_name_H-M   'P 1'
#
loop_
_entity.id
_entity.type
_entity.pdbx_description
1 polymer ?
#
loop_
_entity_poly.entity_id
_entity_poly.type
_entity_poly.pdbx_seq_one_letter_code
_entity_poly.pdbx_strand_id
1 'polypeptide(L)' 'MPRPTFPPELTDRVIDYLHDDNTALGNCGLVCRAWLPSSRMHLFRHTKLLQLADD' A
#
# COMPACT_ATOMS: atom_id res chain seq x y z
N MET A 1 1.36 28.34 13.56
CA MET A 1 0.43 28.05 12.46
C MET A 1 0.57 26.57 12.11
N PRO A 2 -0.49 25.75 12.19
CA PRO A 2 -0.44 24.39 11.64
C PRO A 2 -0.20 24.47 10.13
N ARG A 3 0.65 23.58 9.61
CA ARG A 3 0.90 23.50 8.18
C ARG A 3 -0.32 22.85 7.52
N PRO A 4 -0.74 23.28 6.32
CA PRO A 4 -1.81 22.59 5.61
C PRO A 4 -1.39 21.13 5.42
N THR A 5 -2.18 20.22 5.97
CA THR A 5 -2.00 18.78 5.82
C THR A 5 -2.88 18.29 4.69
N PHE A 6 -2.31 17.49 3.80
CA PHE A 6 -3.09 16.88 2.74
C PHE A 6 -4.08 15.86 3.35
N PRO A 7 -5.37 15.86 2.94
CA PRO A 7 -6.38 14.96 3.50
C PRO A 7 -6.03 13.48 3.27
N PRO A 8 -6.16 12.61 4.29
CA PRO A 8 -5.84 11.19 4.18
C PRO A 8 -6.74 10.47 3.15
N GLU A 9 -8.00 10.87 3.00
CA GLU A 9 -8.96 10.26 2.07
C GLU A 9 -8.49 10.41 0.61
N LEU A 10 -7.81 11.51 0.29
CA LEU A 10 -7.25 11.73 -1.03
C LEU A 10 -6.00 10.87 -1.26
N THR A 11 -5.15 10.67 -0.23
CA THR A 11 -3.99 9.77 -0.37
C THR A 11 -4.43 8.33 -0.52
N ASP A 12 -5.45 7.91 0.23
CA ASP A 12 -6.00 6.57 0.13
C ASP A 12 -6.55 6.31 -1.27
N ARG A 13 -7.31 7.26 -1.81
CA ARG A 13 -7.83 7.16 -3.19
C ARG A 13 -6.72 7.09 -4.23
N VAL A 14 -5.60 7.79 -4.04
CA VAL A 14 -4.43 7.67 -4.94
C VAL A 14 -3.82 6.29 -4.85
N ILE A 15 -3.64 5.76 -3.64
CA ILE A 15 -3.08 4.42 -3.41
C ILE A 15 -4.02 3.33 -3.97
N ASP A 16 -5.33 3.51 -3.90
CA ASP A 16 -6.33 2.59 -4.47
C ASP A 16 -6.17 2.38 -5.98
N TYR A 17 -5.73 3.40 -6.73
CA TYR A 17 -5.45 3.25 -8.17
C TYR A 17 -4.24 2.35 -8.46
N LEU A 18 -3.40 2.08 -7.45
CA LEU A 18 -2.18 1.25 -7.58
C LEU A 18 -2.42 -0.22 -7.18
N HIS A 19 -3.67 -0.66 -7.00
CA HIS A 19 -4.02 -1.98 -6.46
C HIS A 19 -3.36 -3.19 -7.15
N ASP A 20 -3.00 -3.08 -8.43
CA ASP A 20 -2.34 -4.15 -9.20
C ASP A 20 -0.79 -4.02 -9.26
N ASP A 21 -0.23 -2.90 -8.84
CA ASP A 21 1.21 -2.62 -8.89
C ASP A 21 1.86 -2.77 -7.52
N ASN A 22 2.30 -3.99 -7.21
CA ASN A 22 2.99 -4.31 -5.96
C ASN A 22 4.27 -3.50 -5.73
N THR A 23 4.99 -3.12 -6.81
CA THR A 23 6.21 -2.33 -6.68
C THR A 23 5.88 -0.90 -6.29
N ALA A 24 4.89 -0.29 -6.94
CA ALA A 24 4.42 1.05 -6.58
C ALA A 24 3.83 1.09 -5.17
N LEU A 25 3.02 0.10 -4.78
CA LEU A 25 2.48 -0.01 -3.43
C LEU A 25 3.57 -0.19 -2.37
N GLY A 26 4.62 -0.97 -2.67
CA GLY A 26 5.80 -1.11 -1.82
C GLY A 26 6.48 0.22 -1.57
N ASN A 27 6.66 1.03 -2.62
CA ASN A 27 7.22 2.38 -2.50
C ASN A 27 6.31 3.33 -1.71
N CYS A 28 4.99 3.29 -1.92
CA CYS A 28 4.01 4.09 -1.16
C CYS A 28 4.08 3.83 0.34
N GLY A 29 4.27 2.57 0.75
CA GLY A 29 4.43 2.19 2.16
C GLY A 29 5.67 2.79 2.84
N LEU A 30 6.67 3.23 2.07
CA LEU A 30 7.91 3.81 2.58
C LEU A 30 7.89 5.35 2.65
N VAL A 31 6.89 6.02 2.07
CA VAL A 31 6.82 7.49 2.03
C VAL A 31 6.58 8.09 3.41
N CYS A 32 5.53 7.62 4.12
CA CYS A 32 5.23 8.06 5.48
C CYS A 32 4.30 7.08 6.20
N ARG A 33 4.17 7.25 7.52
CA ARG A 33 3.31 6.40 8.37
C ARG A 33 1.84 6.43 7.98
N ALA A 34 1.34 7.55 7.43
CA ALA A 34 -0.06 7.69 7.05
C ALA A 34 -0.43 6.86 5.81
N TRP A 35 0.52 6.58 4.91
CA TRP A 35 0.29 5.82 3.67
C TRP A 35 0.42 4.30 3.89
N LEU A 36 1.01 3.91 5.01
CA LEU A 36 1.30 2.51 5.32
C LEU A 36 0.04 1.62 5.41
N PRO A 37 -1.08 2.03 6.05
CA PRO A 37 -2.27 1.19 6.16
C PRO A 37 -2.84 0.81 4.79
N SER A 38 -3.06 1.80 3.92
CA SER A 38 -3.66 1.63 2.59
C SER A 38 -2.72 0.84 1.67
N SER A 39 -1.43 1.14 1.68
CA SER A 39 -0.43 0.41 0.88
C SER A 39 -0.34 -1.07 1.28
N ARG A 40 -0.33 -1.36 2.59
CA ARG A 40 -0.30 -2.74 3.09
C ARG A 40 -1.58 -3.50 2.78
N MET A 41 -2.75 -2.84 2.89
CA MET A 41 -4.02 -3.47 2.54
C MET A 41 -3.99 -4.04 1.13
N HIS A 42 -3.50 -3.26 0.16
CA HIS A 42 -3.41 -3.72 -1.23
C HIS A 42 -2.30 -4.76 -1.44
N LEU A 43 -1.12 -4.57 -0.86
CA LEU A 43 0.00 -5.54 -0.98
C LEU A 43 -0.36 -6.94 -0.47
N PHE A 44 -1.12 -7.01 0.61
CA PHE A 44 -1.50 -8.29 1.25
C PHE A 44 -2.91 -8.74 0.90
N ARG A 45 -3.57 -8.07 -0.06
CA ARG A 45 -4.92 -8.46 -0.52
C ARG A 45 -4.92 -9.83 -1.21
N HIS A 46 -3.84 -10.14 -1.93
CA HIS A 46 -3.70 -11.39 -2.68
C HIS A 46 -2.32 -12.02 -2.43
N THR A 47 -2.22 -12.86 -1.40
CA THR A 47 -1.00 -13.63 -1.11
C THR A 47 -1.11 -15.03 -1.67
N LYS A 48 -0.13 -15.44 -2.49
CA LYS A 48 0.00 -16.83 -2.96
C LYS A 48 0.86 -17.61 -1.98
N LEU A 49 0.35 -18.73 -1.48
CA LEU A 49 1.17 -19.70 -0.78
C LEU A 49 1.86 -20.55 -1.85
N LEU A 50 3.19 -20.51 -1.89
CA LEU A 50 3.96 -21.43 -2.70
C LEU A 50 4.10 -22.72 -1.89
N GLN A 51 3.45 -23.79 -2.34
CA GLN A 51 3.73 -25.11 -1.79
C GLN A 51 5.08 -25.55 -2.36
N LEU A 52 6.08 -25.64 -1.48
CA LEU A 52 7.30 -26.35 -1.80
C LEU A 52 6.89 -27.80 -2.04
N ALA A 53 7.18 -28.32 -3.23
CA ALA A 53 6.95 -29.72 -3.52
C ALA A 53 7.80 -30.53 -2.52
N ASP A 54 7.15 -31.43 -1.78
CA ASP A 54 7.84 -32.44 -1.00
C ASP A 54 8.56 -33.37 -1.98
N ASP A 55 9.90 -33.35 -1.97
CA ASP A 55 10.76 -34.37 -2.60
C ASP A 55 10.77 -35.67 -1.76
#